data_AF-A0A401RXB6-F1
#
_entry.id   AF-A0A401RXB6-F1
#
_cell.length_a   1.000
_cell.length_b   1.000
_cell.length_c   1.000
_cell.angle_alpha   90.00
_cell.angle_beta   90.00
_cell.angle_gamma   90.00
#
_symmetry.space_group_name_H-M   'P 1'
#
loop_
_entity.id
_entity.type
_entity.pdbx_description
1 polymer ?
#
loop_
_entity_poly.entity_id
_entity_poly.type
_entity_poly.pdbx_seq_one_letter_code
_entity_poly.pdbx_strand_id
1 'polypeptide(L)'
;MGTFIGHISPGLAFLSFGVLYAFKYSLMVLRGEEIQLVSRSRPRGFRGCLKRIPAEGVMKIVYGTLAVMAEFFYPPGVYKLVIYNKEKPDYPFIHPNEWQHVTMYSYFALSGWMDIISQACLPRRLFLLESIAITLAFYIEALLLYSHMHGKERVENSVHTLLLLACFLVCLILTAEIWRPNDHVLWFTKTCLVMTQGTWLLHAAFILYRPFTGKAWKSDDMANLMFVTNFFCWHVALNIILLVVIFSLTALWYRRCDHAFQEAKRKVSLHLKSADGTGLPSEYTKLQPDEEETQLLQECDF
;
A
#
# COMPACT_ATOMS: atom_id res chain seq x y z
N MET A 1 -9.54 4.02 20.33
CA MET A 1 -9.09 5.21 21.08
C MET A 1 -8.37 6.16 20.13
N GLY A 2 -8.45 7.48 20.35
CA GLY A 2 -7.40 8.36 19.90
C GLY A 2 -6.14 8.11 20.76
N THR A 3 -5.26 7.21 20.32
CA THR A 3 -3.97 6.99 20.98
C THR A 3 -2.84 7.25 20.01
N PHE A 4 -1.65 7.51 20.55
CA PHE A 4 -0.43 7.61 19.76
C PHE A 4 -0.24 6.39 18.87
N ILE A 5 -0.36 5.17 19.43
CA ILE A 5 -0.22 3.91 18.68
C ILE A 5 -1.33 3.77 17.63
N GLY A 6 -2.57 4.15 17.97
CA GLY A 6 -3.70 4.15 17.05
C GLY A 6 -3.54 5.07 15.84
N HIS A 7 -2.63 6.06 15.88
CA HIS A 7 -2.30 6.90 14.73
C HIS A 7 -1.03 6.43 14.01
N ILE A 8 -0.02 5.99 14.75
CA ILE A 8 1.24 5.47 14.17
C ILE A 8 0.99 4.20 13.35
N SER A 9 0.20 3.27 13.88
CA SER A 9 -0.05 1.97 13.23
C SER A 9 -0.66 2.12 11.82
N PRO A 10 -1.82 2.78 11.64
CA PRO A 10 -2.36 3.01 10.30
C PRO A 10 -1.45 3.91 9.45
N GLY A 11 -0.75 4.88 10.06
CA GLY A 11 0.22 5.71 9.34
C GLY A 11 1.35 4.91 8.69
N LEU A 12 1.94 3.95 9.42
CA LEU A 12 2.94 3.03 8.89
C LEU A 12 2.36 2.11 7.81
N ALA A 13 1.16 1.59 8.02
CA ALA A 13 0.50 0.73 7.04
C ALA A 13 0.30 1.47 5.72
N PHE A 14 -0.37 2.62 5.71
CA PHE A 14 -0.60 3.42 4.50
C PHE A 14 0.70 3.87 3.83
N LEU A 15 1.71 4.29 4.60
CA LEU A 15 3.00 4.66 4.02
C LEU A 15 3.67 3.46 3.33
N SER A 16 3.64 2.28 3.96
CA SER A 16 4.21 1.06 3.36
C SER A 16 3.50 0.65 2.06
N PHE A 17 2.17 0.76 2.02
CA PHE A 17 1.40 0.53 0.78
C PHE A 17 1.72 1.57 -0.29
N GLY A 18 1.79 2.86 0.09
CA GLY A 18 2.14 3.94 -0.82
C GLY A 18 3.52 3.75 -1.46
N VAL A 19 4.53 3.39 -0.68
CA VAL A 19 5.87 3.09 -1.20
C VAL A 19 5.85 1.85 -2.10
N LEU A 20 5.14 0.78 -1.72
CA LEU A 20 4.97 -0.41 -2.56
C LEU A 20 4.31 -0.06 -3.90
N TYR A 21 3.27 0.76 -3.89
CA TYR A 21 2.61 1.23 -5.12
C TYR A 21 3.54 2.09 -5.98
N ALA A 22 4.35 2.96 -5.36
CA ALA A 22 5.32 3.78 -6.08
C ALA A 22 6.31 2.92 -6.87
N PHE A 23 6.90 1.90 -6.25
CA PHE A 23 7.80 0.97 -6.96
C PHE A 23 7.08 0.14 -8.00
N LYS A 24 5.95 -0.48 -7.64
CA LYS A 24 5.15 -1.35 -8.53
C LYS A 24 4.73 -0.61 -9.79
N TYR A 25 4.12 0.57 -9.68
CA TYR A 25 3.66 1.33 -10.83
C TYR A 25 4.80 1.90 -11.66
N SER A 26 5.91 2.30 -11.03
CA SER A 26 7.11 2.70 -11.77
C SER A 26 7.63 1.57 -12.65
N LEU A 27 7.78 0.35 -12.10
CA LEU A 27 8.22 -0.82 -12.87
C LEU A 27 7.23 -1.18 -13.98
N MET A 28 5.93 -1.20 -13.69
CA MET A 28 4.90 -1.50 -14.69
C MET A 28 4.95 -0.54 -15.88
N VAL A 29 5.07 0.77 -15.61
CA VAL A 29 5.19 1.80 -16.66
C VAL A 29 6.45 1.59 -17.49
N LEU A 30 7.59 1.30 -16.86
CA LEU A 30 8.85 1.07 -17.56
C LEU A 30 8.83 -0.21 -18.42
N ARG A 31 8.10 -1.24 -17.98
CA ARG A 31 7.92 -2.50 -18.70
C ARG A 31 6.80 -2.44 -19.76
N GLY A 32 6.00 -1.36 -19.79
CA GLY A 32 4.82 -1.26 -20.66
C GLY A 32 3.71 -2.24 -20.29
N GLU A 33 3.60 -2.60 -19.01
CA GLU A 33 2.61 -3.57 -18.50
C GLU A 33 1.25 -2.91 -18.24
N GLU A 34 0.18 -3.58 -18.65
CA GLU A 34 -1.18 -3.20 -18.29
C GLU A 34 -1.65 -3.98 -17.05
N ILE A 35 -2.18 -3.29 -16.03
CA ILE A 35 -2.56 -3.89 -14.73
C ILE A 35 -3.57 -5.04 -14.87
N GLN A 36 -4.43 -4.96 -15.88
CA GLN A 36 -5.45 -5.96 -16.17
C GLN A 36 -4.91 -7.22 -16.84
N LEU A 37 -3.81 -7.07 -17.60
CA LEU A 37 -3.22 -8.13 -18.41
C LEU A 37 -2.07 -8.86 -17.72
N VAL A 38 -1.57 -8.34 -16.58
CA VAL A 38 -0.62 -9.07 -15.73
C VAL A 38 -1.29 -10.34 -15.20
N SER A 39 -1.21 -11.40 -15.99
CA SER A 39 -1.61 -12.76 -15.68
C SER A 39 -0.33 -13.55 -15.46
N ARG A 40 -0.04 -13.88 -14.20
CA ARG A 40 1.10 -14.76 -13.88
C ARG A 40 0.83 -16.14 -14.50
N SER A 41 1.65 -16.54 -15.47
CA SER A 41 1.68 -17.90 -16.03
C SER A 41 1.66 -18.93 -14.91
N ARG A 42 0.79 -19.94 -15.02
CA ARG A 42 0.50 -20.89 -13.94
C ARG A 42 1.64 -21.91 -13.78
N PRO A 43 2.54 -21.80 -12.77
CA PRO A 43 3.57 -22.80 -12.57
C PRO A 43 2.94 -24.00 -11.84
N ARG A 44 3.34 -25.23 -12.18
CA ARG A 44 2.83 -26.44 -11.52
C ARG A 44 3.47 -26.60 -10.12
N GLY A 45 2.68 -27.00 -9.12
CA GLY A 45 3.14 -27.40 -7.77
C GLY A 45 2.95 -26.36 -6.64
N PHE A 46 3.17 -26.78 -5.40
CA PHE A 46 2.98 -25.97 -4.17
C PHE A 46 3.85 -24.71 -4.15
N ARG A 47 5.11 -24.80 -4.58
CA ARG A 47 6.02 -23.63 -4.73
C ARG A 47 5.51 -22.62 -5.78
N GLY A 48 4.88 -23.10 -6.86
CA GLY A 48 4.25 -22.24 -7.87
C GLY A 48 3.02 -21.50 -7.33
N CYS A 49 2.25 -22.15 -6.44
CA CYS A 49 1.14 -21.53 -5.73
C CYS A 49 1.61 -20.46 -4.74
N LEU A 50 2.69 -20.71 -3.99
CA LEU A 50 3.23 -19.73 -3.04
C LEU A 50 3.75 -18.47 -3.75
N LYS A 51 4.38 -18.61 -4.92
CA LYS A 51 4.77 -17.48 -5.80
C LYS A 51 3.58 -16.73 -6.39
N ARG A 52 2.36 -17.27 -6.33
CA ARG A 52 1.14 -16.67 -6.86
C ARG A 52 0.49 -15.69 -5.89
N ILE A 53 0.79 -15.79 -4.59
CA ILE A 53 0.14 -14.98 -3.57
C ILE A 53 0.56 -13.51 -3.74
N PRO A 54 -0.38 -12.57 -3.92
CA PRO A 54 -0.05 -11.15 -4.01
C PRO A 54 0.44 -10.65 -2.66
N ALA A 55 1.67 -10.10 -2.63
CA ALA A 55 2.25 -9.50 -1.43
C ALA A 55 1.32 -8.41 -0.84
N GLU A 56 0.68 -7.62 -1.71
CA GLU A 56 -0.30 -6.61 -1.32
C GLU A 56 -1.49 -7.20 -0.54
N GLY A 57 -2.07 -8.29 -1.04
CA GLY A 57 -3.19 -8.95 -0.36
C GLY A 57 -2.79 -9.52 1.00
N VAL A 58 -1.60 -10.11 1.09
CA VAL A 58 -1.03 -10.61 2.36
C VAL A 58 -0.80 -9.47 3.33
N MET A 59 -0.18 -8.37 2.90
CA MET A 59 0.05 -7.20 3.75
C MET A 59 -1.26 -6.65 4.30
N LYS A 60 -2.31 -6.52 3.46
CA LYS A 60 -3.64 -6.06 3.90
C LYS A 60 -4.25 -6.95 4.98
N ILE A 61 -4.17 -8.27 4.82
CA ILE A 61 -4.65 -9.23 5.82
C ILE A 61 -3.82 -9.13 7.10
N VAL A 62 -2.49 -9.15 7.00
CA VAL A 62 -1.60 -9.10 8.17
C VAL A 62 -1.80 -7.82 8.96
N TYR A 63 -1.73 -6.65 8.32
CA TYR A 63 -1.95 -5.37 8.98
C TYR A 63 -3.37 -5.28 9.57
N GLY A 64 -4.39 -5.63 8.79
CA GLY A 64 -5.78 -5.55 9.24
C GLY A 64 -6.07 -6.46 10.43
N THR A 65 -5.64 -7.73 10.39
CA THR A 65 -5.85 -8.69 11.48
C THR A 65 -5.05 -8.31 12.73
N LEU A 66 -3.78 -7.92 12.59
CA LEU A 66 -2.97 -7.47 13.73
C LEU A 66 -3.55 -6.21 14.36
N ALA A 67 -4.07 -5.28 13.56
CA ALA A 67 -4.70 -4.06 14.07
C ALA A 67 -6.01 -4.36 14.81
N VAL A 68 -6.86 -5.26 14.29
CA VAL A 68 -8.07 -5.73 15.00
C VAL A 68 -7.71 -6.38 16.34
N MET A 69 -6.69 -7.24 16.36
CA MET A 69 -6.20 -7.83 17.59
C MET A 69 -5.70 -6.77 18.58
N ALA A 70 -4.92 -5.79 18.11
CA ALA A 70 -4.41 -4.72 18.96
C ALA A 70 -5.54 -3.87 19.54
N GLU A 71 -6.56 -3.51 18.76
CA GLU A 71 -7.69 -2.71 19.27
C GLU A 71 -8.42 -3.42 20.43
N PHE A 72 -8.67 -4.72 20.28
CA PHE A 72 -9.42 -5.48 21.29
C PHE A 72 -8.61 -5.91 22.51
N PHE A 73 -7.32 -6.22 22.34
CA PHE A 73 -6.52 -6.90 23.36
C PHE A 73 -5.33 -6.09 23.87
N TYR A 74 -5.11 -4.86 23.37
CA TYR A 74 -4.05 -3.98 23.86
C TYR A 74 -4.60 -2.82 24.73
N PRO A 75 -3.97 -2.51 25.87
CA PRO A 75 -2.83 -3.21 26.48
C PRO A 75 -3.20 -4.61 27.01
N PRO A 76 -2.22 -5.53 27.16
CA PRO A 76 -2.49 -6.90 27.61
C PRO A 76 -3.31 -6.94 28.90
N GLY A 77 -4.33 -7.81 28.93
CA GLY A 77 -5.25 -7.94 30.06
C GLY A 77 -6.54 -7.13 29.94
N VAL A 78 -6.70 -6.32 28.89
CA VAL A 78 -7.94 -5.60 28.58
C VAL A 78 -8.72 -6.34 27.49
N TYR A 79 -10.04 -6.47 27.66
CA TYR A 79 -10.93 -7.09 26.68
C TYR A 79 -12.02 -6.10 26.25
N LYS A 80 -11.87 -5.50 25.07
CA LYS A 80 -12.81 -4.47 24.55
C LYS A 80 -13.85 -5.03 23.57
N LEU A 81 -14.14 -6.34 23.65
CA LEU A 81 -15.09 -7.04 22.78
C LEU A 81 -16.56 -6.81 23.16
N VAL A 82 -16.82 -6.21 24.33
CA VAL A 82 -18.19 -5.94 24.79
C VAL A 82 -18.71 -4.69 24.08
N ILE A 83 -19.87 -4.79 23.45
CA ILE A 83 -20.50 -3.69 22.68
C ILE A 83 -21.28 -2.75 23.59
N TYR A 84 -21.98 -3.29 24.59
CA TYR A 84 -22.87 -2.54 25.46
C TYR A 84 -22.63 -2.91 26.93
N ASN A 85 -22.71 -1.92 27.82
CA ASN A 85 -22.52 -2.16 29.25
C ASN A 85 -23.80 -2.74 29.88
N LYS A 86 -23.78 -4.04 30.19
CA LYS A 86 -24.89 -4.78 30.82
C LYS A 86 -25.18 -4.39 32.27
N GLU A 87 -24.26 -3.71 32.94
CA GLU A 87 -24.39 -3.31 34.35
C GLU A 87 -25.17 -2.01 34.51
N LYS A 88 -25.38 -1.26 33.42
CA LYS A 88 -26.16 -0.01 33.42
C LYS A 88 -27.56 -0.25 32.86
N PRO A 89 -28.60 0.38 33.42
CA PRO A 89 -30.00 0.13 33.07
C PRO A 89 -30.33 0.39 31.59
N ASP A 90 -29.61 1.31 30.95
CA ASP A 90 -29.84 1.70 29.54
C ASP A 90 -28.95 0.95 28.53
N TYR A 91 -28.15 -0.02 28.97
CA TYR A 91 -27.22 -0.77 28.12
C TYR A 91 -26.42 0.11 27.14
N PRO A 92 -25.77 1.21 27.60
CA PRO A 92 -25.13 2.15 26.70
C PRO A 92 -23.99 1.49 25.94
N PHE A 93 -23.80 1.90 24.69
CA PHE A 93 -22.67 1.49 23.87
C PHE A 93 -21.35 1.92 24.52
N ILE A 94 -20.37 1.02 24.51
CA ILE A 94 -19.03 1.25 25.02
C ILE A 94 -18.01 0.99 23.92
N HIS A 95 -16.83 1.59 24.06
CA HIS A 95 -15.72 1.47 23.10
C HIS A 95 -16.07 1.82 21.62
N PRO A 96 -16.85 2.90 21.35
CA PRO A 96 -17.28 3.21 19.99
C PRO A 96 -16.10 3.46 19.03
N ASN A 97 -15.01 4.06 19.51
CA ASN A 97 -13.81 4.32 18.70
C ASN A 97 -13.13 3.01 18.28
N GLU A 98 -12.97 2.07 19.20
CA GLU A 98 -12.37 0.76 18.93
C GLU A 98 -13.21 -0.01 17.91
N TRP A 99 -14.53 -0.01 18.05
CA TRP A 99 -15.43 -0.65 17.10
C TRP A 99 -15.38 -0.04 15.69
N GLN A 100 -15.27 1.30 15.59
CA GLN A 100 -15.04 1.97 14.31
C GLN A 100 -13.71 1.54 13.69
N HIS A 101 -12.62 1.53 14.45
CA HIS A 101 -11.31 1.08 13.96
C HIS A 101 -11.32 -0.39 13.52
N VAL A 102 -11.92 -1.28 14.32
CA VAL A 102 -12.07 -2.69 13.97
C VAL A 102 -12.84 -2.85 12.66
N THR A 103 -13.90 -2.08 12.47
CA THR A 103 -14.67 -2.09 11.21
C THR A 103 -13.78 -1.67 10.05
N MET A 104 -13.08 -0.54 10.15
CA MET A 104 -12.15 -0.05 9.13
C MET A 104 -11.09 -1.11 8.77
N TYR A 105 -10.36 -1.63 9.76
CA TYR A 105 -9.31 -2.64 9.55
C TYR A 105 -9.85 -3.93 8.95
N SER A 106 -11.07 -4.34 9.32
CA SER A 106 -11.72 -5.54 8.78
C SER A 106 -12.04 -5.39 7.30
N TYR A 107 -12.47 -4.22 6.84
CA TYR A 107 -12.70 -3.96 5.41
C TYR A 107 -11.40 -3.95 4.60
N PHE A 108 -10.31 -3.40 5.15
CA PHE A 108 -8.99 -3.52 4.51
C PHE A 108 -8.51 -4.98 4.46
N ALA A 109 -8.65 -5.75 5.54
CA ALA A 109 -8.33 -7.18 5.53
C ALA A 109 -9.19 -7.96 4.51
N LEU A 110 -10.49 -7.66 4.43
CA LEU A 110 -11.40 -8.23 3.45
C LEU A 110 -10.94 -7.93 2.01
N SER A 111 -10.49 -6.70 1.74
CA SER A 111 -9.93 -6.36 0.42
C SER A 111 -8.67 -7.19 0.09
N GLY A 112 -7.83 -7.47 1.09
CA GLY A 112 -6.68 -8.37 0.92
C GLY A 112 -7.07 -9.81 0.60
N TRP A 113 -8.14 -10.32 1.21
CA TRP A 113 -8.70 -11.62 0.83
C TRP A 113 -9.22 -11.62 -0.61
N MET A 114 -9.88 -10.55 -1.05
CA MET A 114 -10.34 -10.43 -2.44
C MET A 114 -9.19 -10.41 -3.44
N ASP A 115 -8.06 -9.77 -3.10
CA ASP A 115 -6.83 -9.81 -3.91
C ASP A 115 -6.31 -11.25 -4.07
N ILE A 116 -6.21 -11.99 -2.96
CA ILE A 116 -5.73 -13.38 -2.99
C ILE A 116 -6.71 -14.28 -3.76
N ILE A 117 -8.01 -14.15 -3.53
CA ILE A 117 -9.02 -14.94 -4.23
C ILE A 117 -8.93 -14.69 -5.74
N SER A 118 -8.90 -13.43 -6.15
CA SER A 118 -8.81 -13.04 -7.56
C SER A 118 -7.52 -13.54 -8.22
N GLN A 119 -6.36 -13.30 -7.60
CA GLN A 119 -5.08 -13.56 -8.24
C GLN A 119 -4.60 -15.00 -8.08
N ALA A 120 -4.89 -15.64 -6.94
CA ALA A 120 -4.35 -16.94 -6.54
C ALA A 120 -5.34 -18.10 -6.58
N CYS A 121 -6.63 -17.87 -6.33
CA CYS A 121 -7.64 -18.94 -6.26
C CYS A 121 -8.39 -19.13 -7.58
N LEU A 122 -8.78 -18.04 -8.24
CA LEU A 122 -9.60 -18.12 -9.46
C LEU A 122 -8.80 -18.58 -10.70
N PRO A 123 -9.44 -19.22 -11.69
CA PRO A 123 -8.77 -19.62 -12.94
C PRO A 123 -8.29 -18.42 -13.77
N ARG A 124 -9.01 -17.30 -13.69
CA ARG A 124 -8.68 -16.03 -14.35
C ARG A 124 -8.77 -14.91 -13.32
N ARG A 125 -7.78 -14.01 -13.33
CA ARG A 125 -7.76 -12.82 -12.47
C ARG A 125 -8.98 -11.94 -12.75
N LEU A 126 -9.69 -11.55 -11.69
CA LEU A 126 -10.83 -10.64 -11.73
C LEU A 126 -10.45 -9.30 -11.13
N PHE A 127 -9.78 -8.47 -11.94
CA PHE A 127 -9.34 -7.13 -11.54
C PHE A 127 -10.48 -6.24 -10.99
N LEU A 128 -11.71 -6.40 -11.52
CA LEU A 128 -12.87 -5.66 -11.05
C LEU A 128 -13.20 -5.98 -9.57
N LEU A 129 -13.07 -7.24 -9.15
CA LEU A 129 -13.31 -7.65 -7.77
C LEU A 129 -12.29 -6.99 -6.82
N GLU A 130 -11.01 -7.01 -7.19
CA GLU A 130 -9.91 -6.36 -6.46
C GLU A 130 -10.20 -4.85 -6.30
N SER A 131 -10.55 -4.20 -7.41
CA SER A 131 -10.81 -2.75 -7.47
C SER A 131 -12.02 -2.33 -6.65
N ILE A 132 -13.14 -3.05 -6.75
CA ILE A 132 -14.34 -2.77 -5.96
C ILE A 132 -14.06 -2.96 -4.47
N ALA A 133 -13.35 -4.02 -4.09
CA ALA A 133 -13.08 -4.32 -2.69
C ALA A 133 -12.21 -3.26 -2.02
N ILE A 134 -11.12 -2.82 -2.67
CA ILE A 134 -10.28 -1.74 -2.12
C ILE A 134 -11.00 -0.39 -2.11
N THR A 135 -11.79 -0.10 -3.16
CA THR A 135 -12.60 1.13 -3.24
C THR A 135 -13.59 1.19 -2.08
N LEU A 136 -14.31 0.09 -1.83
CA LEU A 136 -15.24 -0.03 -0.71
C LEU A 136 -14.55 0.19 0.64
N ALA A 137 -13.35 -0.35 0.84
CA ALA A 137 -12.61 -0.15 2.08
C ALA A 137 -12.32 1.34 2.35
N PHE A 138 -11.87 2.09 1.34
CA PHE A 138 -11.65 3.54 1.46
C PHE A 138 -12.95 4.33 1.65
N TYR A 139 -14.06 3.93 1.02
CA TYR A 139 -15.36 4.57 1.27
C TYR A 139 -15.84 4.36 2.72
N ILE A 140 -15.64 3.16 3.27
CA ILE A 140 -15.95 2.87 4.67
C ILE A 140 -15.03 3.66 5.60
N GLU A 141 -13.73 3.76 5.29
CA GLU A 141 -12.80 4.62 6.04
C GLU A 141 -13.27 6.08 6.05
N ALA A 142 -13.64 6.65 4.90
CA ALA A 142 -14.12 8.03 4.81
C ALA A 142 -15.40 8.26 5.65
N LEU A 143 -16.35 7.32 5.59
CA LEU A 143 -17.58 7.38 6.37
C LEU A 143 -17.31 7.32 7.88
N LEU A 144 -16.39 6.44 8.29
CA LEU A 144 -16.00 6.29 9.68
C LEU A 144 -15.22 7.52 10.17
N LEU A 145 -14.28 8.05 9.39
CA LEU A 145 -13.56 9.29 9.70
C LEU A 145 -14.50 10.47 9.89
N TYR A 146 -15.51 10.62 9.02
CA TYR A 146 -16.53 11.65 9.16
C TYR A 146 -17.24 11.55 10.53
N SER A 147 -17.65 10.33 10.89
CA SER A 147 -18.35 10.07 12.15
C SER A 147 -17.42 10.21 13.37
N HIS A 148 -16.14 9.89 13.22
CA HIS A 148 -15.12 9.90 14.27
C HIS A 148 -14.79 11.30 14.79
N MET A 149 -15.08 12.36 14.03
CA MET A 149 -14.82 13.75 14.43
C MET A 149 -15.79 14.31 15.49
N HIS A 150 -16.93 13.65 15.72
CA HIS A 150 -17.95 14.18 16.64
C HIS A 150 -17.43 14.24 18.09
N GLY A 151 -17.53 15.43 18.71
CA GLY A 151 -17.20 15.63 20.12
C GLY A 151 -15.71 15.80 20.43
N LYS A 152 -14.84 15.91 19.42
CA LYS A 152 -13.41 16.14 19.58
C LYS A 152 -13.03 17.63 19.60
N GLU A 153 -11.84 17.92 20.10
CA GLU A 153 -11.30 19.28 20.13
C GLU A 153 -10.95 19.83 18.73
N ARG A 154 -10.80 21.15 18.60
CA ARG A 154 -10.59 21.83 17.31
C ARG A 154 -9.33 21.37 16.57
N VAL A 155 -8.18 21.25 17.25
CA VAL A 155 -6.94 20.78 16.57
C VAL A 155 -7.12 19.36 16.06
N GLU A 156 -7.69 18.48 16.89
CA GLU A 156 -7.93 17.09 16.51
C GLU A 156 -8.90 16.99 15.33
N ASN A 157 -9.97 17.78 15.35
CA ASN A 157 -10.91 17.86 14.22
C ASN A 157 -10.26 18.37 12.94
N SER A 158 -9.42 19.40 13.01
CA SER A 158 -8.69 19.88 11.83
C SER A 158 -7.76 18.80 11.26
N VAL A 159 -7.05 18.06 12.12
CA VAL A 159 -6.18 16.95 11.70
C VAL A 159 -6.97 15.85 10.98
N HIS A 160 -8.10 15.44 11.54
CA HIS A 160 -8.96 14.40 10.96
C HIS A 160 -9.70 14.89 9.71
N THR A 161 -10.06 16.18 9.64
CA THR A 161 -10.71 16.77 8.45
C THR A 161 -9.76 16.74 7.24
N LEU A 162 -8.48 17.05 7.44
CA LEU A 162 -7.48 16.96 6.37
C LEU A 162 -7.22 15.51 5.94
N LEU A 163 -7.23 14.57 6.90
CA LEU A 163 -7.17 13.14 6.58
C LEU A 163 -8.40 12.67 5.79
N LEU A 164 -9.60 13.11 6.18
CA LEU A 164 -10.85 12.84 5.46
C LEU A 164 -10.81 13.41 4.05
N LEU A 165 -10.28 14.62 3.86
CA LEU A 165 -10.09 15.21 2.52
C LEU A 165 -9.18 14.32 1.67
N ALA A 166 -8.02 13.90 2.19
CA ALA A 166 -7.12 12.99 1.47
C ALA A 166 -7.81 11.66 1.13
N CYS A 167 -8.53 11.07 2.09
CA CYS A 167 -9.27 9.81 1.90
C CYS A 167 -10.35 9.94 0.83
N PHE A 168 -11.11 11.04 0.86
CA PHE A 168 -12.16 11.30 -0.11
C PHE A 168 -11.59 11.43 -1.52
N LEU A 169 -10.45 12.11 -1.68
CA LEU A 169 -9.75 12.18 -2.96
C LEU A 169 -9.28 10.79 -3.42
N VAL A 170 -8.79 9.93 -2.52
CA VAL A 170 -8.45 8.52 -2.85
C VAL A 170 -9.70 7.78 -3.35
N CYS A 171 -10.86 7.92 -2.71
CA CYS A 171 -12.11 7.30 -3.16
C CYS A 171 -12.51 7.72 -4.58
N LEU A 172 -12.35 9.01 -4.91
CA LEU A 172 -12.63 9.52 -6.26
C LEU A 172 -11.68 8.92 -7.30
N ILE A 173 -10.38 8.88 -7.00
CA ILE A 173 -9.38 8.32 -7.91
C ILE A 173 -9.59 6.81 -8.09
N LEU A 174 -9.86 6.06 -7.03
CA LEU A 174 -10.16 4.63 -7.11
C LEU A 174 -11.42 4.35 -7.93
N THR A 175 -12.45 5.18 -7.77
CA THR A 175 -13.66 5.08 -8.57
C THR A 175 -13.39 5.37 -10.05
N ALA A 176 -12.57 6.38 -10.36
CA ALA A 176 -12.13 6.65 -11.72
C ALA A 176 -11.29 5.50 -12.30
N GLU A 177 -10.44 4.86 -11.48
CA GLU A 177 -9.59 3.72 -11.87
C GLU A 177 -10.40 2.49 -12.27
N ILE A 178 -11.62 2.29 -11.71
CA ILE A 178 -12.53 1.23 -12.17
C ILE A 178 -12.87 1.39 -13.66
N TRP A 179 -13.03 2.64 -14.14
CA TRP A 179 -13.34 2.95 -15.54
C TRP A 179 -12.09 3.06 -16.42
N ARG A 180 -10.98 3.56 -15.87
CA ARG A 180 -9.71 3.79 -16.57
C ARG A 180 -8.54 3.12 -15.82
N PRO A 181 -8.48 1.78 -15.79
CA PRO A 181 -7.57 1.05 -14.90
C PRO A 181 -6.11 1.08 -15.32
N ASN A 182 -5.79 1.44 -16.56
CA ASN A 182 -4.42 1.57 -17.07
C ASN A 182 -3.97 3.04 -17.22
N ASP A 183 -4.69 3.99 -16.63
CA ASP A 183 -4.28 5.39 -16.66
C ASP A 183 -3.19 5.67 -15.62
N HIS A 184 -1.99 6.00 -16.10
CA HIS A 184 -0.84 6.24 -15.23
C HIS A 184 -1.04 7.45 -14.30
N VAL A 185 -1.80 8.47 -14.72
CA VAL A 185 -2.08 9.64 -13.87
C VAL A 185 -2.89 9.21 -12.66
N LEU A 186 -3.88 8.34 -12.84
CA LEU A 186 -4.68 7.81 -11.73
C LEU A 186 -3.82 6.98 -10.77
N TRP A 187 -2.94 6.12 -11.29
CA TRP A 187 -2.04 5.30 -10.47
C TRP A 187 -1.15 6.16 -9.58
N PHE A 188 -0.41 7.12 -10.16
CA PHE A 188 0.51 7.95 -9.40
C PHE A 188 -0.20 8.95 -8.48
N THR A 189 -1.38 9.46 -8.88
CA THR A 189 -2.19 10.32 -8.01
C THR A 189 -2.68 9.56 -6.79
N LYS A 190 -3.23 8.35 -6.97
CA LYS A 190 -3.61 7.47 -5.86
C LYS A 190 -2.43 7.20 -4.94
N THR A 191 -1.29 6.80 -5.50
CA THR A 191 -0.07 6.53 -4.74
C THR A 191 0.34 7.71 -3.87
N CYS A 192 0.39 8.91 -4.46
CA CYS A 192 0.74 10.14 -3.73
C CYS A 192 -0.24 10.44 -2.58
N LEU A 193 -1.55 10.26 -2.82
CA LEU A 193 -2.57 10.49 -1.80
C LEU A 193 -2.50 9.48 -0.65
N VAL A 194 -2.29 8.19 -0.95
CA VAL A 194 -2.10 7.14 0.07
C VAL A 194 -0.83 7.39 0.89
N MET A 195 0.28 7.78 0.25
CA MET A 195 1.50 8.18 0.96
C MET A 195 1.26 9.42 1.85
N THR A 196 0.45 10.38 1.36
CA THR A 196 0.07 11.56 2.13
C THR A 196 -0.73 11.18 3.37
N GLN A 197 -1.72 10.29 3.27
CA GLN A 197 -2.45 9.77 4.45
C GLN A 197 -1.48 9.12 5.46
N GLY A 198 -0.57 8.27 4.99
CA GLY A 198 0.40 7.59 5.85
C GLY A 198 1.31 8.58 6.59
N THR A 199 2.00 9.45 5.86
CA THR A 199 2.89 10.46 6.47
C THR A 199 2.14 11.45 7.36
N TRP A 200 0.91 11.82 6.99
CA TRP A 200 0.06 12.71 7.80
C TRP A 200 -0.35 12.06 9.12
N LEU A 201 -0.79 10.80 9.11
CA LEU A 201 -1.14 10.06 10.32
C LEU A 201 0.05 9.92 11.28
N LEU A 202 1.25 9.69 10.73
CA LEU A 202 2.48 9.66 11.53
C LEU A 202 2.72 11.00 12.22
N HIS A 203 2.63 12.11 11.48
CA HIS A 203 2.83 13.44 12.06
C HIS A 203 1.70 13.84 13.03
N ALA A 204 0.46 13.50 12.69
CA ALA A 204 -0.72 13.69 13.54
C ALA A 204 -0.55 13.03 14.92
N ALA A 205 0.07 11.85 14.99
CA ALA A 205 0.37 11.20 16.26
C ALA A 205 1.24 12.09 17.18
N PHE A 206 2.23 12.79 16.61
CA PHE A 206 3.05 13.73 17.36
C PHE A 206 2.29 15.01 17.71
N ILE A 207 1.51 15.57 16.78
CA ILE A 207 0.70 16.78 17.05
C ILE A 207 -0.25 16.55 18.23
N LEU A 208 -0.95 15.40 18.25
CA LEU A 208 -2.02 15.13 19.21
C LEU A 208 -1.55 14.53 20.54
N TYR A 209 -0.51 13.69 20.56
CA TYR A 209 -0.14 12.94 21.77
C TYR A 209 1.27 13.20 22.28
N ARG A 210 2.21 13.53 21.39
CA ARG A 210 3.64 13.68 21.74
C ARG A 210 4.28 14.83 20.96
N PRO A 211 3.88 16.09 21.25
CA PRO A 211 4.38 17.23 20.51
C PRO A 211 5.88 17.39 20.73
N PHE A 212 6.63 17.71 19.67
CA PHE A 212 8.09 17.86 19.73
C PHE A 212 8.56 18.93 20.73
N THR A 213 7.71 19.94 21.00
CA THR A 213 7.97 20.99 21.98
C THR A 213 7.71 20.57 23.43
N GLY A 214 7.13 19.38 23.65
CA GLY A 214 6.66 18.91 24.95
C GLY A 214 5.39 19.60 25.45
N LYS A 215 4.85 20.58 24.72
CA LYS A 215 3.64 21.33 25.09
C LYS A 215 2.47 20.95 24.18
N ALA A 216 1.34 20.60 24.78
CA ALA A 216 0.11 20.28 24.04
C ALA A 216 -0.34 21.46 23.17
N TRP A 217 -0.85 21.15 21.98
CA TRP A 217 -1.39 22.14 21.05
C TRP A 217 -2.70 22.68 21.60
N LYS A 218 -2.85 24.00 21.65
CA LYS A 218 -4.06 24.65 22.16
C LYS A 218 -5.08 24.79 21.05
N SER A 219 -6.28 24.28 21.28
CA SER A 219 -7.42 24.30 20.35
C SER A 219 -8.03 25.68 20.10
N ASP A 220 -7.81 26.63 21.01
CA ASP A 220 -8.27 28.01 20.86
C ASP A 220 -7.25 28.93 20.16
N ASP A 221 -6.04 28.42 19.91
CA ASP A 221 -4.99 29.19 19.27
C ASP A 221 -5.07 29.04 17.74
N MET A 222 -5.39 30.15 17.08
CA MET A 222 -5.52 30.20 15.62
C MET A 222 -4.21 29.88 14.91
N ALA A 223 -3.05 30.20 15.50
CA ALA A 223 -1.76 29.90 14.89
C ALA A 223 -1.57 28.38 14.77
N ASN A 224 -1.94 27.63 15.80
CA ASN A 224 -1.89 26.16 15.77
C ASN A 224 -2.75 25.62 14.62
N LEU A 225 -3.99 26.08 14.46
CA LEU A 225 -4.87 25.63 13.38
C LEU A 225 -4.30 25.95 11.98
N MET A 226 -3.69 27.13 11.81
CA MET A 226 -3.04 27.50 10.55
C MET A 226 -1.81 26.63 10.26
N PHE A 227 -1.00 26.33 11.28
CA PHE A 227 0.18 25.47 11.12
C PHE A 227 -0.18 24.03 10.79
N VAL A 228 -1.30 23.50 11.30
CA VAL A 228 -1.79 22.16 10.95
C VAL A 228 -1.99 22.04 9.44
N THR A 229 -2.70 22.99 8.83
CA THR A 229 -2.91 23.00 7.37
C THR A 229 -1.61 23.22 6.61
N ASN A 230 -0.74 24.12 7.09
CA ASN A 230 0.57 24.35 6.48
C ASN A 230 1.41 23.07 6.44
N PHE A 231 1.48 22.32 7.54
CA PHE A 231 2.19 21.04 7.58
C PHE A 231 1.60 20.03 6.60
N PHE A 232 0.27 19.93 6.53
CA PHE A 232 -0.37 19.04 5.57
C PHE A 232 0.01 19.37 4.11
N CYS A 233 0.06 20.65 3.73
CA CYS A 233 0.51 21.06 2.40
C CYS A 233 1.97 20.64 2.12
N TRP A 234 2.85 20.74 3.12
CA TRP A 234 4.23 20.25 3.00
C TRP A 234 4.30 18.73 2.84
N HIS A 235 3.43 17.96 3.51
CA HIS A 235 3.32 16.52 3.27
C HIS A 235 2.97 16.21 1.82
N VAL A 236 2.01 16.91 1.22
CA VAL A 236 1.67 16.71 -0.21
C VAL A 236 2.89 16.97 -1.09
N ALA A 237 3.58 18.10 -0.91
CA ALA A 237 4.75 18.45 -1.71
C ALA A 237 5.90 17.43 -1.55
N LEU A 238 6.21 17.04 -0.32
CA LEU A 238 7.28 16.08 -0.03
C LEU A 238 6.97 14.68 -0.58
N ASN A 239 5.72 14.24 -0.54
CA ASN A 239 5.33 12.94 -1.11
C ASN A 239 5.39 12.94 -2.65
N ILE A 240 5.07 14.05 -3.31
CA ILE A 240 5.28 14.20 -4.76
C ILE A 240 6.77 14.08 -5.10
N ILE A 241 7.63 14.80 -4.37
CA ILE A 241 9.08 14.74 -4.57
C ILE A 241 9.58 13.30 -4.36
N LEU A 242 9.17 12.65 -3.27
CA LEU A 242 9.55 11.27 -2.97
C LEU A 242 9.10 10.30 -4.08
N LEU A 243 7.89 10.48 -4.62
CA LEU A 243 7.38 9.67 -5.73
C LEU A 243 8.23 9.84 -7.00
N VAL A 244 8.61 11.08 -7.34
CA VAL A 244 9.52 11.37 -8.46
C VAL A 244 10.90 10.75 -8.25
N VAL A 245 11.43 10.80 -7.03
CA VAL A 245 12.71 10.16 -6.68
C VAL A 245 12.60 8.64 -6.86
N ILE A 246 11.56 7.99 -6.32
CA ILE A 246 11.35 6.54 -6.46
C ILE A 246 11.25 6.14 -7.94
N PHE A 247 10.45 6.87 -8.74
CA PHE A 247 10.35 6.61 -10.17
C PHE A 247 11.69 6.76 -10.88
N SER A 248 12.43 7.83 -10.61
CA SER A 248 13.72 8.11 -11.23
C SER A 248 14.77 7.04 -10.89
N LEU A 249 14.85 6.62 -9.62
CA LEU A 249 15.74 5.55 -9.18
C LEU A 249 15.37 4.21 -9.81
N THR A 250 14.07 3.90 -9.89
CA THR A 250 13.57 2.69 -10.54
C THR A 250 13.91 2.68 -12.02
N ALA A 251 13.76 3.82 -12.72
CA ALA A 251 14.12 3.96 -14.13
C ALA A 251 15.63 3.82 -14.37
N LEU A 252 16.46 4.39 -13.51
CA LEU A 252 17.91 4.25 -13.58
C LEU A 252 18.34 2.78 -13.36
N TRP A 253 17.74 2.11 -12.38
CA TRP A 253 17.99 0.70 -12.12
C TRP A 253 17.55 -0.17 -13.30
N TYR A 254 16.33 0.01 -13.80
CA TYR A 254 15.80 -0.71 -14.96
C TYR A 254 16.68 -0.57 -16.20
N ARG A 255 17.13 0.65 -16.53
CA ARG A 255 18.04 0.89 -17.67
C ARG A 255 19.40 0.22 -17.51
N ARG A 256 19.95 0.17 -16.29
CA ARG A 256 21.22 -0.52 -16.02
C ARG A 256 21.07 -2.03 -16.20
N CYS A 257 19.98 -2.61 -15.72
CA CYS A 257 19.67 -4.02 -15.90
C CYS A 257 19.46 -4.37 -17.38
N ASP A 258 18.68 -3.57 -18.12
CA ASP A 258 18.47 -3.79 -19.55
C ASP A 258 19.79 -3.70 -20.33
N HIS A 259 20.64 -2.71 -20.06
CA HIS A 259 21.95 -2.61 -20.70
C HIS A 259 22.84 -3.82 -20.39
N ALA A 260 22.91 -4.25 -19.12
CA ALA A 260 23.67 -5.44 -18.73
C ALA A 260 23.16 -6.71 -19.44
N PHE A 261 21.83 -6.85 -19.55
CA PHE A 261 21.19 -7.97 -20.25
C PHE A 261 21.51 -7.96 -21.75
N GLN A 262 21.40 -6.82 -22.43
CA GLN A 262 21.75 -6.69 -23.85
C GLN A 262 23.23 -6.98 -24.10
N GLU A 263 24.12 -6.59 -23.17
CA GLU A 263 25.55 -6.88 -23.27
C GLU A 263 25.84 -8.38 -23.10
N ALA A 264 25.22 -9.04 -22.12
CA ALA A 264 25.33 -10.49 -21.92
C ALA A 264 24.82 -11.26 -23.15
N LYS A 265 23.63 -10.89 -23.66
CA LYS A 265 23.05 -11.48 -24.88
C LYS A 265 23.97 -11.32 -26.09
N ARG A 266 24.62 -10.16 -26.24
CA ARG A 266 25.59 -9.92 -27.31
C ARG A 266 26.82 -10.82 -27.17
N LYS A 267 27.37 -10.98 -25.96
CA LYS A 267 28.52 -11.87 -25.69
C LYS A 267 28.17 -13.32 -26.01
N VAL A 268 27.03 -13.81 -25.56
CA VAL A 268 26.53 -15.17 -25.86
C VAL A 268 26.37 -15.37 -27.37
N SER A 269 25.77 -14.40 -28.09
CA SER A 269 25.61 -14.49 -29.54
C SER A 269 26.96 -14.53 -30.29
N LEU A 270 27.96 -13.77 -29.83
CA LEU A 270 29.32 -13.80 -30.38
C LEU A 270 30.01 -15.15 -30.10
N HIS A 271 29.87 -15.70 -28.90
CA HIS A 271 30.42 -17.02 -28.55
C HIS A 271 29.80 -18.15 -29.37
N LEU A 272 28.47 -18.15 -29.55
CA LEU A 272 27.77 -19.13 -30.40
C LEU A 272 28.26 -19.06 -31.86
N LYS A 273 28.44 -17.85 -32.40
CA LYS A 273 28.94 -17.66 -33.77
C LYS A 273 30.39 -18.10 -33.95
N SER A 274 31.22 -17.99 -32.90
CA SER A 274 32.60 -18.49 -32.90
C SER A 274 32.67 -20.02 -32.75
N ALA A 275 31.77 -20.62 -31.96
CA ALA A 275 31.73 -22.06 -31.73
C ALA A 275 31.30 -22.85 -32.97
N ASP A 276 30.35 -22.31 -33.76
CA ASP A 276 29.86 -22.90 -35.02
C ASP A 276 30.96 -23.00 -36.10
N GLY A 277 32.00 -22.14 -36.00
CA GLY A 277 33.19 -22.21 -36.85
C GLY A 277 34.23 -23.26 -36.44
N THR A 278 34.07 -23.92 -35.27
CA THR A 278 35.10 -24.80 -34.68
C THR A 278 34.70 -26.28 -34.56
N GLY A 279 33.49 -26.67 -35.00
CA GLY A 279 33.11 -28.08 -35.11
C GLY A 279 32.95 -28.85 -33.80
N LEU A 280 32.71 -28.17 -32.66
CA LEU A 280 32.46 -28.84 -31.38
C LEU A 280 30.98 -29.28 -31.20
N PRO A 281 30.71 -30.33 -30.41
CA PRO A 281 29.36 -30.89 -30.25
C PRO A 281 28.36 -29.89 -29.63
N SER A 282 27.28 -29.64 -30.37
CA SER A 282 26.20 -28.64 -30.15
C SER A 282 25.49 -28.68 -28.78
N GLU A 283 25.62 -29.76 -28.01
CA GLU A 283 24.78 -30.01 -26.83
C GLU A 283 25.30 -29.32 -25.55
N TYR A 284 26.62 -29.22 -25.35
CA TYR A 284 27.21 -28.56 -24.16
C TYR A 284 27.17 -27.03 -24.24
N THR A 285 27.31 -26.46 -25.45
CA THR A 285 27.36 -25.00 -25.66
C THR A 285 26.00 -24.33 -25.47
N LYS A 286 24.88 -25.07 -25.51
CA LYS A 286 23.53 -24.53 -25.30
C LYS A 286 23.09 -24.50 -23.83
N LEU A 287 23.56 -25.42 -23.00
CA LEU A 287 23.18 -25.49 -21.58
C LEU A 287 23.74 -24.34 -20.74
N GLN A 288 24.98 -23.92 -21.02
CA GLN A 288 25.65 -22.86 -20.29
C GLN A 288 25.02 -21.45 -20.47
N PRO A 289 24.64 -21.01 -21.68
CA PRO A 289 23.94 -19.73 -21.85
C PRO A 289 22.52 -19.74 -21.30
N ASP A 290 21.81 -20.88 -21.34
CA ASP A 290 20.48 -20.99 -20.71
C ASP A 290 20.58 -20.83 -19.18
N GLU A 291 21.60 -21.39 -18.52
CA GLU A 291 21.81 -21.18 -17.08
C GLU A 291 22.19 -19.74 -16.72
N GLU A 292 23.03 -19.09 -17.53
CA GLU A 292 23.44 -17.69 -17.33
C GLU A 292 22.28 -16.70 -17.59
N GLU A 293 21.48 -16.95 -18.64
CA GLU A 293 20.25 -16.20 -18.93
C GLU A 293 19.22 -16.37 -17.80
N THR A 294 19.06 -17.60 -17.28
CA THR A 294 18.15 -17.89 -16.17
C THR A 294 18.62 -17.21 -14.87
N GLN A 295 19.93 -17.18 -14.60
CA GLN A 295 20.50 -16.49 -13.43
C GLN A 295 20.33 -14.97 -13.52
N LEU A 296 20.58 -14.36 -14.69
CA LEU A 296 20.43 -12.92 -14.89
C LEU A 296 18.96 -12.47 -14.84
N LEU A 297 18.04 -13.27 -15.40
CA LEU A 297 16.60 -13.06 -15.25
C LEU A 297 16.17 -13.15 -13.78
N GLN A 298 16.74 -14.08 -13.02
CA GLN A 298 16.44 -14.25 -11.61
C GLN A 298 17.06 -13.16 -10.72
N GLU A 299 18.16 -12.51 -11.13
CA GLU A 299 18.73 -11.33 -10.47
C GLU A 299 17.96 -10.04 -10.77
N CYS A 300 17.30 -9.96 -11.94
CA CYS A 300 16.53 -8.79 -12.36
C CYS A 300 15.03 -8.85 -12.01
N ASP A 301 14.47 -10.04 -11.75
CA ASP A 301 13.09 -10.23 -11.28
C ASP A 301 13.04 -10.38 -9.75
N PHE A 302 12.93 -9.25 -9.06
CA PHE A 302 12.47 -9.16 -7.67
C PHE A 302 11.29 -8.20 -7.54
#